data_AF-A0AAU1JYH1-F1
#
_entry.id   AF-A0AAU1JYH1-F1
#
_cell.length_a   1.000
_cell.length_b   1.000
_cell.length_c   1.000
_cell.angle_alpha   90.00
_cell.angle_beta   90.00
_cell.angle_gamma   90.00
#
_symmetry.space_group_name_H-M   'P 1'
#
loop_
_entity.id
_entity.type
_entity.pdbx_description
1 polymer ?
#
loop_
_entity_poly.entity_id
_entity_poly.type
_entity_poly.pdbx_seq_one_letter_code
_entity_poly.pdbx_strand_id
1 'polypeptide(L)'
;MTASRSARERKAASQAGPLATVRIDLDAQEQFVYKITCTECVVRDRIKWATYRAGEDNGFMAAMDRWIFHLTQKHPEADAPCLKFLPEAQQRLEERRQGRPVD
;
A
#
# COMPACT_ATOMS: atom_id res chain seq x y z
N MET A 1 9.29 17.32 -15.33
CA MET A 1 10.03 16.04 -15.13
C MET A 1 9.18 15.13 -14.27
N THR A 2 8.71 14.01 -14.82
CA THR A 2 7.99 12.97 -14.05
C THR A 2 9.02 12.19 -13.23
N ALA A 3 8.80 12.04 -11.92
CA ALA A 3 9.73 11.30 -11.06
C ALA A 3 9.93 9.86 -11.56
N SER A 4 11.19 9.42 -11.62
CA SER A 4 11.56 8.07 -12.05
C SER A 4 10.99 6.99 -11.11
N ARG A 5 10.86 5.75 -11.60
CA ARG A 5 10.43 4.57 -10.80
C ARG A 5 11.19 4.49 -9.48
N SER A 6 12.52 4.60 -9.52
CA SER A 6 13.37 4.57 -8.33
C SER A 6 13.08 5.70 -7.32
N ALA A 7 12.77 6.90 -7.80
CA ALA A 7 12.41 8.02 -6.93
C ALA A 7 11.06 7.79 -6.25
N ARG A 8 10.08 7.23 -6.98
CA ARG A 8 8.78 6.85 -6.43
C ARG A 8 8.90 5.71 -5.42
N GLU A 9 9.69 4.68 -5.71
CA GLU A 9 9.97 3.57 -4.79
C GLU A 9 10.57 4.06 -3.47
N ARG A 10 11.61 4.90 -3.53
CA ARG A 10 12.24 5.47 -2.32
C ARG A 10 11.26 6.30 -1.50
N LYS A 11 10.44 7.14 -2.15
CA LYS A 11 9.41 7.94 -1.48
C LYS A 11 8.30 7.08 -0.86
N ALA A 12 7.93 5.98 -1.50
CA ALA A 12 6.94 5.07 -0.96
C ALA A 12 7.52 4.25 0.21
N ALA A 13 8.77 3.80 0.10
CA ALA A 13 9.48 3.11 1.18
C ALA A 13 9.65 3.98 2.43
N SER A 14 10.06 5.25 2.26
CA SER A 14 10.20 6.17 3.40
C SER A 14 8.88 6.44 4.11
N GLN A 15 7.76 6.39 3.39
CA GLN A 15 6.42 6.52 4.00
C GLN A 15 5.96 5.23 4.68
N ALA A 16 6.22 4.07 4.06
CA ALA A 16 5.71 2.79 4.53
C ALA A 16 6.39 2.31 5.83
N GLY A 17 7.57 2.82 6.16
CA GLY A 17 8.27 2.52 7.40
C GLY A 17 9.14 1.25 7.34
N PRO A 18 9.79 0.88 8.46
CA PRO A 18 10.85 -0.14 8.48
C PRO A 18 10.35 -1.57 8.24
N LEU A 19 9.06 -1.85 8.49
CA LEU A 19 8.47 -3.17 8.26
C LEU A 19 8.08 -3.43 6.79
N ALA A 20 8.28 -2.44 5.91
CA ALA A 20 7.89 -2.51 4.51
C ALA A 20 9.10 -2.73 3.59
N THR A 21 8.98 -3.70 2.69
CA THR A 21 9.76 -3.72 1.44
C THR A 21 8.86 -3.24 0.30
N VAL A 22 9.20 -2.09 -0.29
CA VAL A 22 8.46 -1.50 -1.40
C VAL A 22 9.16 -1.75 -2.73
N ARG A 23 8.39 -2.21 -3.72
CA ARG A 23 8.77 -2.34 -5.13
C ARG A 23 7.65 -1.71 -5.96
N ILE A 24 8.01 -1.09 -7.07
CA ILE A 24 7.05 -0.68 -8.09
C ILE A 24 7.31 -1.56 -9.29
N ASP A 25 6.31 -2.19 -9.89
CA ASP A 25 6.44 -2.90 -11.17
C ASP A 25 5.68 -2.14 -12.27
N LEU A 26 5.76 -2.62 -13.51
CA LEU A 26 4.93 -2.15 -14.61
C LEU A 26 3.96 -3.27 -15.00
N ASP A 27 2.68 -2.95 -15.16
CA ASP A 27 1.72 -3.91 -15.71
C ASP A 27 1.79 -3.99 -17.25
N ALA A 28 0.89 -4.78 -17.85
CA ALA A 28 0.83 -4.98 -19.29
C ALA A 28 0.47 -3.70 -20.07
N GLN A 29 -0.02 -2.67 -19.39
CA GLN A 29 -0.40 -1.37 -19.92
C GLN A 29 0.63 -0.29 -19.57
N GLU A 30 1.83 -0.70 -19.13
CA GLU A 30 2.91 0.18 -18.70
C GLU A 30 2.53 1.12 -17.54
N GLN A 31 1.55 0.74 -16.72
CA GLN A 31 1.17 1.47 -15.52
C GLN A 31 1.99 1.01 -14.32
N PHE A 32 2.33 1.94 -13.44
CA PHE A 32 3.03 1.58 -12.21
C PHE A 32 2.13 0.77 -11.29
N VAL A 33 2.65 -0.35 -10.77
CA VAL A 33 1.98 -1.20 -9.80
C VAL A 33 2.79 -1.24 -8.53
N TYR A 34 2.21 -0.78 -7.42
CA TYR A 34 2.91 -0.77 -6.14
C TYR A 34 2.75 -2.13 -5.44
N LYS A 35 3.89 -2.67 -5.05
CA LYS A 35 4.01 -3.84 -4.20
C LYS A 35 4.62 -3.45 -2.86
N ILE A 36 3.86 -3.58 -1.77
CA ILE A 36 4.35 -3.38 -0.41
C ILE A 36 4.29 -4.72 0.31
N THR A 37 5.45 -5.19 0.77
CA THR A 37 5.61 -6.50 1.42
C THR A 37 5.97 -6.30 2.90
N CYS A 38 5.26 -6.98 3.79
CA CYS A 38 5.61 -7.01 5.20
C CYS A 38 6.84 -7.90 5.40
N THR A 39 7.85 -7.40 6.12
CA THR A 39 9.05 -8.19 6.43
C THR A 39 8.78 -9.26 7.49
N GLU A 40 7.77 -9.07 8.33
CA GLU A 40 7.45 -9.95 9.47
C GLU A 40 6.33 -10.95 9.13
N CYS A 41 5.17 -10.46 8.70
CA CYS A 41 3.99 -11.29 8.49
C CYS A 41 4.16 -12.31 7.36
N VAL A 42 3.86 -13.58 7.66
CA VAL A 42 3.80 -14.70 6.70
C VAL A 42 2.35 -15.15 6.58
N VAL A 43 1.84 -15.29 5.35
CA VAL A 43 0.44 -15.69 5.09
C VAL A 43 0.29 -17.17 4.76
N ARG A 44 1.31 -17.79 4.16
CA ARG A 44 1.33 -19.22 3.84
C ARG A 44 2.76 -19.69 3.61
N ASP A 45 3.19 -20.76 4.26
CA ASP A 45 4.54 -21.35 4.12
C ASP A 45 5.65 -20.30 4.25
N ARG A 46 6.31 -19.94 3.14
CA ARG A 46 7.35 -18.90 3.08
C ARG A 46 6.88 -17.61 2.39
N ILE A 47 5.59 -17.51 2.10
CA ILE A 47 4.99 -16.36 1.40
C ILE A 47 4.70 -15.27 2.42
N LYS A 48 5.42 -14.16 2.30
CA LYS A 48 5.19 -12.95 3.08
C LYS A 48 3.89 -12.28 2.69
N TRP A 49 3.23 -11.65 3.66
CA TRP A 49 2.10 -10.78 3.37
C TRP A 49 2.55 -9.66 2.44
N ALA A 50 1.79 -9.42 1.37
CA ALA A 50 2.02 -8.29 0.49
C ALA A 50 0.69 -7.76 -0.07
N THR A 51 0.67 -6.47 -0.38
CA THR A 51 -0.34 -5.86 -1.22
C THR A 51 0.25 -5.59 -2.61
N TYR A 52 -0.53 -5.88 -3.65
CA TYR A 52 -0.19 -5.66 -5.05
C TYR A 52 -1.43 -5.09 -5.74
N ARG A 53 -1.40 -3.82 -6.15
CA ARG A 53 -2.59 -3.11 -6.64
C ARG A 53 -2.25 -2.18 -7.80
N ALA A 54 -2.93 -2.38 -8.92
CA ALA A 54 -3.20 -1.35 -9.92
C ALA A 54 -4.47 -0.60 -9.48
N GLY A 55 -4.48 0.74 -9.53
CA GLY A 55 -5.61 1.53 -9.04
C GLY A 55 -5.46 3.03 -9.32
N GLU A 56 -6.40 3.84 -8.84
CA GLU A 56 -6.34 5.30 -8.95
C GLU A 56 -5.03 5.85 -8.36
N ASP A 57 -4.47 6.86 -9.01
CA ASP A 57 -3.10 7.38 -8.80
C ASP A 57 -1.99 6.31 -8.99
N ASN A 58 -2.06 5.57 -10.09
CA ASN A 58 -1.08 4.54 -10.46
C ASN A 58 -0.85 3.49 -9.34
N GLY A 59 -1.92 3.09 -8.65
CA GLY A 59 -1.90 2.05 -7.61
C GLY A 59 -1.28 2.43 -6.27
N PHE A 60 -0.67 3.62 -6.12
CA PHE A 60 0.00 4.00 -4.87
C PHE A 60 -0.96 4.08 -3.70
N MET A 61 -2.04 4.86 -3.85
CA MET A 61 -3.01 5.09 -2.78
C MET A 61 -3.69 3.79 -2.34
N ALA A 62 -4.12 2.96 -3.29
CA ALA A 62 -4.74 1.67 -3.00
C ALA A 62 -3.78 0.69 -2.28
N ALA A 63 -2.50 0.68 -2.68
CA ALA A 63 -1.49 -0.12 -2.00
C ALA A 63 -1.22 0.42 -0.58
N MET A 64 -1.08 1.73 -0.43
CA MET A 64 -0.78 2.37 0.84
C MET A 64 -1.93 2.23 1.85
N ASP A 65 -3.19 2.39 1.44
CA ASP A 65 -4.36 2.15 2.30
C ASP A 65 -4.33 0.74 2.90
N ARG A 66 -4.09 -0.26 2.05
CA ARG A 66 -4.04 -1.65 2.48
C ARG A 66 -2.86 -1.93 3.40
N TRP A 67 -1.73 -1.26 3.18
CA TRP A 67 -0.57 -1.33 4.06
C TRP A 67 -0.85 -0.70 5.43
N ILE A 68 -1.45 0.50 5.47
CA ILE A 68 -1.86 1.18 6.69
C ILE A 68 -2.78 0.27 7.52
N PHE A 69 -3.80 -0.34 6.90
CA PHE A 69 -4.69 -1.27 7.61
C PHE A 69 -3.98 -2.54 8.10
N HIS A 70 -2.99 -3.02 7.36
CA HIS A 70 -2.19 -4.16 7.82
C HIS A 70 -1.35 -3.80 9.04
N LEU A 71 -0.64 -2.66 9.00
CA LEU A 71 0.14 -2.16 10.13
C LEU A 71 -0.74 -1.97 11.36
N THR A 72 -1.85 -1.26 11.26
CA THR A 72 -2.71 -1.00 12.43
C THR A 72 -3.30 -2.28 13.05
N GLN A 73 -3.54 -3.32 12.26
CA GLN A 73 -4.09 -4.58 12.76
C GLN A 73 -3.05 -5.59 13.23
N LYS A 74 -1.86 -5.63 12.61
CA LYS A 74 -0.85 -6.67 12.86
C LYS A 74 0.40 -6.17 13.56
N HIS A 75 0.67 -4.87 13.48
CA HIS A 75 1.82 -4.21 14.07
C HIS A 75 1.37 -2.91 14.78
N PRO A 76 0.49 -2.99 15.80
CA PRO A 76 -0.08 -1.79 16.44
C PRO A 76 0.97 -0.91 17.12
N GLU A 77 2.15 -1.45 17.43
CA GLU A 77 3.28 -0.75 18.03
C GLU A 77 4.27 -0.20 16.98
N ALA A 78 4.09 -0.50 15.69
CA ALA A 78 4.98 -0.01 14.66
C ALA A 78 4.76 1.48 14.41
N ASP A 79 5.85 2.21 14.33
CA ASP A 79 5.84 3.60 13.84
C ASP A 79 6.18 3.63 12.35
N ALA A 80 5.35 4.33 11.58
CA ALA A 80 5.54 4.54 10.16
C ALA A 80 4.89 5.86 9.72
N PRO A 81 5.56 6.70 8.90
CA PRO A 81 5.01 7.97 8.47
C PRO A 81 3.67 7.88 7.72
N CYS A 82 3.32 6.73 7.16
CA CYS A 82 2.03 6.50 6.50
C CYS A 82 0.85 6.42 7.48
N LEU A 83 1.07 6.13 8.77
CA LEU A 83 -0.01 5.98 9.75
C LEU A 83 -0.78 7.28 10.01
N LYS A 84 -0.16 8.44 9.74
CA LYS A 84 -0.84 9.73 9.78
C LYS A 84 -2.01 9.84 8.80
N PHE A 85 -2.02 9.00 7.76
CA PHE A 85 -3.07 8.96 6.73
C PHE A 85 -4.14 7.91 7.01
N LEU A 86 -4.17 7.33 8.22
CA LEU A 86 -5.18 6.35 8.62
C LEU A 86 -6.61 6.90 8.51
N PRO A 87 -6.94 8.13 8.97
CA PRO A 87 -8.29 8.68 8.84
C PRO A 87 -8.74 8.76 7.37
N GLU A 88 -7.88 9.21 6.47
CA GLU A 88 -8.18 9.34 5.05
C GLU A 88 -8.29 7.96 4.37
N ALA A 89 -7.49 6.98 4.79
CA ALA A 89 -7.62 5.60 4.33
C ALA A 89 -8.97 4.98 4.76
N GLN A 90 -9.41 5.26 6.00
CA GLN A 90 -10.73 4.86 6.50
C GLN A 90 -11.85 5.54 5.72
N GLN A 91 -11.74 6.85 5.47
CA GLN A 91 -12.71 7.59 4.66
C GLN A 91 -12.86 6.97 3.27
N ARG A 92 -11.75 6.75 2.54
CA ARG A 92 -11.80 6.12 1.21
C ARG A 92 -12.40 4.72 1.26
N LEU A 93 -12.15 3.94 2.32
CA LEU A 93 -12.76 2.63 2.49
C LEU A 93 -14.28 2.75 2.63
N GLU A 94 -14.75 3.71 3.40
CA GLU A 94 -16.17 3.96 3.62
C GLU A 94 -16.87 4.46 2.34
N GLU A 95 -16.27 5.42 1.64
CA GLU A 95 -16.75 5.90 0.34
C GLU A 95 -16.89 4.74 -0.68
N ARG A 96 -15.91 3.82 -0.72
CA ARG A 96 -15.98 2.60 -1.56
C ARG A 96 -17.04 1.58 -1.10
N ARG A 97 -17.45 1.61 0.16
CA ARG A 97 -18.55 0.77 0.66
C ARG A 97 -19.89 1.36 0.30
N GLN A 98 -20.04 2.68 0.45
CA GLN A 98 -21.26 3.42 0.15
C GLN A 98 -21.55 3.54 -1.35
N GLY A 99 -20.51 3.72 -2.18
CA GLY A 99 -20.63 3.82 -3.63
C GLY A 99 -20.81 2.48 -4.35
N ARG A 100 -20.86 1.36 -3.63
CA ARG A 100 -21.15 0.05 -4.21
C ARG A 100 -22.67 -0.15 -4.21
N PRO A 101 -23.32 -0.32 -5.36
CA PRO A 101 -24.72 -0.72 -5.36
C PRO A 101 -24.83 -2.03 -4.58
N VAL A 102 -25.69 -2.04 -3.56
CA VAL A 102 -26.18 -3.28 -2.98
C VAL A 102 -27.20 -3.79 -3.98
N ASP A 103 -26.83 -4.80 -4.75
CA ASP A 103 -27.77 -5.61 -5.54
C ASP A 103 -28.49 -6.58 -4.58
#